data_AF-A0A2M6UMS0-F1
#
_entry.id   AF-A0A2M6UMS0-F1
#
_cell.length_a   1.000
_cell.length_b   1.000
_cell.length_c   1.000
_cell.angle_alpha   90.00
_cell.angle_beta   90.00
_cell.angle_gamma   90.00
#
_symmetry.space_group_name_H-M   'P 1'
#
loop_
_entity.id
_entity.type
_entity.pdbx_description
1 polymer ?
#
loop_
_entity_poly.entity_id
_entity_poly.type
_entity_poly.pdbx_seq_one_letter_code
_entity_poly.pdbx_strand_id
1 'polypeptide(L)'
;MILRQELLFGDHSLAECNGELSLALMRSLLQRKAIPKVRLKYFEEPSFRTGRIKGSYRSLFERNKTTGDDIYRHPNFLRHLRYFINGTELPKEAIKIFAQKAHSCGHVGPSDALELGTLARDLTRKFGLSIDTELAAEEFYKLALDCGIYQGHAAVVRDRVKAMK
;
A
#
# COMPACT_ATOMS: atom_id res chain seq x y z
N MET A 1 28.79 -33.60 -15.88
CA MET A 1 27.60 -34.20 -15.24
C MET A 1 27.37 -33.50 -13.90
N ILE A 2 26.73 -32.32 -13.93
CA ILE A 2 26.44 -31.54 -12.73
C ILE A 2 25.02 -31.90 -12.32
N LEU A 3 24.91 -32.56 -11.18
CA LEU A 3 23.65 -32.95 -10.53
C LEU A 3 22.80 -31.69 -10.31
N ARG A 4 21.70 -31.59 -11.06
CA ARG A 4 20.55 -30.75 -10.69
C ARG A 4 19.99 -31.32 -9.39
N GLN A 5 20.39 -30.73 -8.27
CA GLN A 5 19.80 -30.99 -6.96
C GLN A 5 18.35 -30.49 -6.99
N GLU A 6 17.46 -31.44 -7.23
CA GLU A 6 16.05 -31.54 -6.82
C GLU A 6 15.42 -30.26 -6.23
N LEU A 7 14.69 -29.54 -7.10
CA LEU A 7 13.60 -28.65 -6.74
C LEU A 7 12.41 -29.46 -6.22
N LEU A 8 12.54 -30.02 -5.01
CA LEU A 8 11.45 -30.62 -4.24
C LEU A 8 11.45 -30.08 -2.80
N PHE A 9 11.69 -28.77 -2.65
CA PHE A 9 11.26 -28.07 -1.44
C PHE A 9 9.74 -27.90 -1.55
N GLY A 10 8.99 -28.72 -0.80
CA GLY A 10 7.54 -28.59 -0.70
C GLY A 10 7.17 -27.14 -0.36
N ASP A 11 6.12 -26.63 -1.01
CA ASP A 11 5.65 -25.24 -0.99
C ASP A 11 5.58 -24.63 0.44
N HIS A 12 5.33 -25.48 1.43
CA HIS A 12 5.30 -25.13 2.86
C HIS A 12 6.65 -24.63 3.41
N SER A 13 7.76 -25.24 2.99
CA SER A 13 9.11 -24.89 3.46
C SER A 13 9.57 -23.52 2.94
N LEU A 14 9.15 -23.16 1.72
CA LEU A 14 9.43 -21.84 1.14
C LEU A 14 8.59 -20.75 1.80
N ALA A 15 7.32 -21.04 2.10
CA ALA A 15 6.42 -20.12 2.80
C ALA A 15 6.95 -19.78 4.21
N GLU A 16 7.41 -20.78 4.96
CA GLU A 16 8.02 -20.58 6.28
C GLU A 16 9.30 -19.76 6.21
N CYS A 17 10.20 -20.07 5.27
CA CYS A 17 11.42 -19.28 5.05
C CYS A 17 11.10 -17.81 4.75
N ASN A 18 10.12 -17.56 3.88
CA ASN A 18 9.69 -16.20 3.55
C ASN A 18 9.10 -15.46 4.75
N GLY A 19 8.37 -16.16 5.61
CA GLY A 19 7.84 -15.61 6.86
C GLY A 19 8.95 -15.10 7.79
N GLU A 20 10.00 -15.90 8.01
CA GLU A 20 11.13 -15.50 8.85
C GLU A 20 11.94 -14.35 8.23
N LEU A 21 12.16 -14.36 6.91
CA LEU A 21 12.82 -13.26 6.20
C LEU A 21 12.02 -11.95 6.30
N SER A 22 10.69 -12.03 6.16
CA SER A 22 9.78 -10.89 6.33
C SER A 22 9.87 -10.31 7.74
N LEU A 23 9.86 -11.16 8.77
CA LEU A 23 10.03 -10.73 10.16
C LEU A 23 11.39 -10.05 10.40
N ALA A 24 12.48 -10.69 9.95
CA ALA A 24 13.83 -10.16 10.12
C ALA A 24 13.97 -8.78 9.46
N LEU A 25 13.43 -8.63 8.24
CA LEU A 25 13.41 -7.36 7.53
C LEU A 25 12.56 -6.32 8.26
N MET A 26 11.35 -6.67 8.73
CA MET A 26 10.50 -5.73 9.44
C MET A 26 11.15 -5.20 10.73
N ARG A 27 11.75 -6.09 11.54
CA ARG A 27 12.49 -5.69 12.75
C ARG A 27 13.66 -4.76 12.42
N SER A 28 14.42 -5.11 11.38
CA SER A 28 15.54 -4.33 10.84
C SER A 28 15.11 -2.92 10.41
N LEU A 29 13.97 -2.79 9.73
CA LEU A 29 13.39 -1.51 9.31
C LEU A 29 12.89 -0.67 10.51
N LEU A 30 12.19 -1.30 11.45
CA LEU A 30 11.69 -0.64 12.66
C LEU A 30 12.82 -0.11 13.54
N GLN A 31 13.86 -0.92 13.78
CA GLN A 31 15.02 -0.54 14.58
C GLN A 31 15.72 0.70 14.01
N ARG A 32 15.80 0.80 12.69
CA ARG A 32 16.42 1.93 11.97
C ARG A 32 15.47 3.10 11.74
N LYS A 33 14.20 3.00 12.12
CA LYS A 33 13.14 3.97 11.79
C LYS A 33 13.09 4.28 10.28
N ALA A 34 13.33 3.26 9.46
CA ALA A 34 13.47 3.39 8.01
C ALA A 34 12.12 3.48 7.27
N ILE A 35 11.01 3.18 7.95
CA ILE A 35 9.67 3.24 7.36
C ILE A 35 9.10 4.65 7.54
N PRO A 36 8.66 5.33 6.47
CA PRO A 36 7.96 6.60 6.59
C PRO A 36 6.76 6.50 7.53
N LYS A 37 6.62 7.46 8.45
CA LYS A 37 5.57 7.45 9.49
C LYS A 37 4.17 7.28 8.90
N VAL A 38 3.88 7.95 7.79
CA VAL A 38 2.55 7.87 7.14
C VAL A 38 2.21 6.45 6.67
N ARG A 39 3.21 5.66 6.25
CA ARG A 39 3.01 4.27 5.83
C ARG A 39 2.75 3.34 7.01
N LEU A 40 3.40 3.58 8.15
CA LEU A 40 3.06 2.88 9.40
C LEU A 40 1.63 3.21 9.84
N LYS A 41 1.25 4.49 9.83
CA LYS A 41 -0.13 4.93 10.13
C LYS A 41 -1.15 4.26 9.24
N TYR A 42 -0.86 4.16 7.94
CA TYR A 42 -1.72 3.44 7.00
C TYR A 42 -2.04 2.01 7.48
N PHE A 43 -1.07 1.30 8.05
CA PHE A 43 -1.28 -0.06 8.56
C PHE A 43 -1.96 -0.10 9.95
N GLU A 44 -1.64 0.84 10.83
CA GLU A 44 -1.96 0.78 12.26
C GLU A 44 -3.20 1.59 12.67
N GLU A 45 -3.49 2.68 11.98
CA GLU A 45 -4.57 3.60 12.33
C GLU A 45 -5.88 3.22 11.61
N PRO A 46 -7.00 3.02 12.34
CA PRO A 46 -8.29 2.70 11.73
C PRO A 46 -8.81 3.75 10.75
N SER A 47 -8.45 5.02 10.93
CA SER A 47 -8.86 6.15 10.06
C SER A 47 -8.27 6.08 8.65
N PHE A 48 -7.19 5.32 8.45
CA PHE A 48 -6.54 5.13 7.16
C PHE A 48 -7.11 3.95 6.37
N ARG A 49 -7.88 3.07 7.02
CA ARG A 49 -8.55 1.98 6.32
C ARG A 49 -9.99 2.36 6.03
N THR A 50 -10.36 2.20 4.77
CA THR A 50 -11.72 2.53 4.31
C THR A 50 -12.52 1.30 3.96
N GLY A 51 -13.85 1.44 3.98
CA GLY A 51 -14.80 0.35 3.72
C GLY A 51 -15.64 -0.01 4.94
N ARG A 52 -16.41 -1.11 4.82
CA ARG A 52 -17.44 -1.48 5.81
C ARG A 52 -16.90 -2.08 7.09
N ILE A 53 -15.78 -2.80 7.00
CA ILE A 53 -15.18 -3.48 8.14
C ILE A 53 -14.50 -2.41 9.00
N LYS A 54 -14.80 -2.35 10.31
CA LYS A 54 -14.15 -1.41 11.25
C LYS A 54 -12.73 -1.87 11.63
N GLY A 55 -11.85 -0.95 12.04
CA GLY A 55 -10.50 -1.24 12.56
C GLY A 55 -9.38 -1.04 11.51
N SER A 56 -8.12 -1.06 11.94
CA SER A 56 -6.93 -0.91 11.08
C SER A 56 -6.59 -2.19 10.31
N TYR A 57 -5.62 -2.14 9.39
CA TYR A 57 -5.12 -3.35 8.74
C TYR A 57 -4.49 -4.32 9.74
N ARG A 58 -3.75 -3.82 10.74
CA ARG A 58 -3.24 -4.63 11.86
C ARG A 58 -4.36 -5.39 12.56
N SER A 59 -5.47 -4.71 12.89
CA SER A 59 -6.59 -5.34 13.60
C SER A 59 -7.26 -6.49 12.83
N LEU A 60 -7.12 -6.55 11.50
CA LEU A 60 -7.62 -7.67 10.70
C LEU A 60 -6.83 -8.96 10.95
N PHE A 61 -5.53 -8.86 11.18
CA PHE A 61 -4.70 -10.02 11.56
C PHE A 61 -5.04 -10.49 12.97
N GLU A 62 -5.19 -9.55 13.90
CA GLU A 62 -5.47 -9.83 15.31
C GLU A 62 -6.84 -10.52 15.50
N ARG A 63 -7.85 -10.15 14.70
CA ARG A 63 -9.15 -10.84 14.67
C ARG A 63 -9.05 -12.31 14.28
N ASN A 64 -8.06 -12.65 13.46
CA ASN A 64 -7.75 -14.01 13.06
C ASN A 64 -6.69 -14.66 13.98
N LYS A 65 -6.54 -14.15 15.21
CA LYS A 65 -5.58 -14.62 16.22
C LYS A 65 -4.11 -14.57 15.79
N THR A 66 -3.78 -13.83 14.73
CA THR A 66 -2.40 -13.57 14.32
C THR A 66 -1.93 -12.28 14.99
N THR A 67 -0.98 -12.37 15.92
CA THR A 67 -0.61 -11.25 16.80
C THR A 67 0.91 -11.08 16.89
N GLY A 68 1.37 -9.92 17.34
CA GLY A 68 2.81 -9.66 17.53
C GLY A 68 3.63 -9.89 16.25
N ASP A 69 4.73 -10.63 16.39
CA ASP A 69 5.64 -10.94 15.29
C ASP A 69 5.04 -11.90 14.25
N ASP A 70 4.03 -12.69 14.61
CA ASP A 70 3.38 -13.61 13.68
C ASP A 70 2.63 -12.88 12.58
N ILE A 71 2.23 -11.62 12.84
CA ILE A 71 1.71 -10.73 11.80
C ILE A 71 2.76 -10.55 10.70
N TYR A 72 4.03 -10.37 11.06
CA TYR A 72 5.10 -10.10 10.11
C TYR A 72 5.51 -11.34 9.31
N ARG A 73 5.25 -12.55 9.86
CA ARG A 73 5.44 -13.82 9.15
C ARG A 73 4.30 -14.15 8.19
N HIS A 74 3.12 -13.57 8.40
CA HIS A 74 1.93 -13.92 7.65
C HIS A 74 2.06 -13.55 6.16
N PRO A 75 1.71 -14.42 5.20
CA PRO A 75 1.85 -14.14 3.76
C PRO A 75 1.15 -12.84 3.31
N ASN A 76 -0.09 -12.62 3.77
CA ASN A 76 -0.83 -11.37 3.50
C ASN A 76 -0.19 -10.10 4.07
N PHE A 77 0.81 -10.18 4.95
CA PHE A 77 1.57 -9.01 5.41
C PHE A 77 2.55 -8.50 4.35
N LEU A 78 3.01 -9.36 3.43
CA LEU A 78 4.01 -8.99 2.42
C LEU A 78 3.59 -7.79 1.56
N ARG A 79 2.29 -7.64 1.26
CA ARG A 79 1.78 -6.46 0.53
C ARG A 79 1.97 -5.15 1.31
N HIS A 80 1.88 -5.20 2.64
CA HIS A 80 2.10 -4.05 3.51
C HIS A 80 3.60 -3.75 3.63
N LEU A 81 4.43 -4.80 3.81
CA LEU A 81 5.88 -4.66 3.81
C LEU A 81 6.42 -4.08 2.49
N ARG A 82 5.88 -4.53 1.35
CA ARG A 82 6.24 -3.99 0.04
C ARG A 82 5.89 -2.51 -0.09
N TYR A 83 4.70 -2.10 0.37
CA TYR A 83 4.34 -0.68 0.42
C TYR A 83 5.28 0.12 1.34
N PHE A 84 5.66 -0.42 2.51
CA PHE A 84 6.56 0.26 3.44
C PHE A 84 7.91 0.60 2.79
N ILE A 85 8.46 -0.31 1.99
CA ILE A 85 9.77 -0.17 1.35
C ILE A 85 9.66 0.65 0.06
N ASN A 86 8.77 0.25 -0.84
CA ASN A 86 8.75 0.76 -2.22
C ASN A 86 7.77 1.91 -2.44
N GLY A 87 6.78 2.08 -1.57
CA GLY A 87 5.63 2.95 -1.82
C GLY A 87 4.63 2.31 -2.76
N THR A 88 3.85 3.14 -3.45
CA THR A 88 2.82 2.69 -4.39
C THR A 88 3.41 1.94 -5.59
N GLU A 89 2.63 1.02 -6.14
CA GLU A 89 2.96 0.23 -7.34
C GLU A 89 2.46 0.86 -8.65
N LEU A 90 2.05 2.14 -8.62
CA LEU A 90 1.69 2.87 -9.83
C LEU A 90 2.88 2.99 -10.81
N PRO A 91 2.61 3.13 -12.12
CA PRO A 91 3.64 3.46 -13.11
C PRO A 91 4.41 4.73 -12.68
N LYS A 92 5.75 4.70 -12.80
CA LYS A 92 6.63 5.81 -12.35
C LYS A 92 6.20 7.18 -12.90
N GLU A 93 5.75 7.22 -14.15
CA GLU A 93 5.29 8.46 -14.77
C GLU A 93 3.96 8.95 -14.18
N ALA A 94 3.03 8.04 -13.83
CA ALA A 94 1.80 8.40 -13.12
C ALA A 94 2.11 8.95 -11.73
N ILE A 95 3.04 8.32 -11.00
CA ILE A 95 3.54 8.80 -9.70
C ILE A 95 4.07 10.23 -9.83
N LYS A 96 4.96 10.45 -10.80
CA LYS A 96 5.59 11.76 -11.04
C LYS A 96 4.55 12.84 -11.34
N ILE A 97 3.63 12.59 -12.28
CA ILE A 97 2.60 13.57 -12.68
C ILE A 97 1.70 13.91 -11.49
N PHE A 98 1.20 12.89 -10.79
CA PHE A 98 0.31 13.10 -9.65
C PHE A 98 1.03 13.85 -8.52
N ALA A 99 2.24 13.42 -8.17
CA ALA A 99 3.03 14.07 -7.13
C ALA A 99 3.30 15.54 -7.49
N GLN A 100 3.69 15.86 -8.72
CA GLN A 100 3.91 17.24 -9.15
C GLN A 100 2.67 18.11 -8.95
N LYS A 101 1.48 17.63 -9.36
CA LYS A 101 0.23 18.37 -9.14
C LYS A 101 -0.07 18.53 -7.65
N ALA A 102 0.08 17.46 -6.85
CA ALA A 102 -0.14 17.53 -5.41
C ALA A 102 0.78 18.57 -4.72
N HIS A 103 2.07 18.60 -5.09
CA HIS A 103 3.02 19.58 -4.57
C HIS A 103 2.66 21.02 -5.02
N SER A 104 2.17 21.20 -6.25
CA SER A 104 1.75 22.51 -6.75
C SER A 104 0.55 23.11 -6.02
N CYS A 105 -0.30 22.28 -5.41
CA CYS A 105 -1.42 22.72 -4.58
C CYS A 105 -0.96 23.26 -3.21
N GLY A 106 0.28 22.95 -2.77
CA GLY A 106 0.74 23.28 -1.43
C GLY A 106 -0.08 22.54 -0.36
N HIS A 107 -0.93 23.28 0.37
CA HIS A 107 -1.87 22.66 1.31
C HIS A 107 -3.14 22.19 0.58
N VAL A 108 -3.27 20.88 0.40
CA VAL A 108 -4.40 20.26 -0.31
C VAL A 108 -5.69 20.38 0.51
N GLY A 109 -6.60 21.24 0.06
CA GLY A 109 -7.96 21.37 0.57
C GLY A 109 -8.98 20.46 -0.14
N PRO A 110 -10.28 20.59 0.19
CA PRO A 110 -11.34 19.78 -0.42
C PRO A 110 -11.43 19.93 -1.94
N SER A 111 -11.30 21.15 -2.48
CA SER A 111 -11.35 21.39 -3.93
C SER A 111 -10.15 20.76 -4.65
N ASP A 112 -8.94 20.91 -4.10
CA ASP A 112 -7.74 20.28 -4.64
C ASP A 112 -7.85 18.75 -4.65
N ALA A 113 -8.46 18.16 -3.62
CA ALA A 113 -8.70 16.72 -3.56
C ALA A 113 -9.61 16.23 -4.71
N LEU A 114 -10.58 17.03 -5.13
CA LEU A 114 -11.43 16.74 -6.28
C LEU A 114 -10.68 16.84 -7.61
N GLU A 115 -9.82 17.85 -7.75
CA GLU A 115 -8.94 17.99 -8.93
C GLU A 115 -7.95 16.83 -9.02
N LEU A 116 -7.29 16.48 -7.92
CA LEU A 116 -6.38 15.35 -7.82
C LEU A 116 -7.09 14.02 -8.09
N GLY A 117 -8.33 13.86 -7.62
CA GLY A 117 -9.16 12.70 -7.95
C GLY A 117 -9.49 12.61 -9.44
N THR A 118 -9.73 13.75 -10.10
CA THR A 118 -9.95 13.81 -11.56
C THR A 118 -8.67 13.44 -12.31
N LEU A 119 -7.54 14.01 -11.91
CA LEU A 119 -6.23 13.66 -12.44
C LEU A 119 -5.93 12.16 -12.29
N ALA A 120 -6.18 11.60 -11.10
CA ALA A 120 -5.98 10.17 -10.85
C ALA A 120 -6.82 9.30 -11.80
N ARG A 121 -8.08 9.66 -12.06
CA ARG A 121 -8.92 8.94 -13.04
C ARG A 121 -8.34 8.98 -14.45
N ASP A 122 -7.82 10.14 -14.87
CA ASP A 122 -7.25 10.28 -16.20
C ASP A 122 -5.94 9.50 -16.32
N LEU A 123 -5.11 9.48 -15.27
CA LEU A 123 -3.93 8.63 -15.19
C LEU A 123 -4.30 7.14 -15.21
N THR A 124 -5.35 6.73 -14.48
CA THR A 124 -5.85 5.34 -14.51
C THR A 124 -6.19 4.90 -15.93
N ARG A 125 -6.88 5.73 -16.72
CA ARG A 125 -7.18 5.44 -18.13
C ARG A 125 -5.91 5.42 -18.99
N LYS A 126 -5.10 6.48 -18.88
CA LYS A 126 -3.89 6.68 -19.71
C LYS A 126 -2.91 5.51 -19.59
N PHE A 127 -2.78 4.95 -18.39
CA PHE A 127 -1.83 3.87 -18.12
C PHE A 127 -2.49 2.47 -18.09
N GLY A 128 -3.75 2.34 -18.55
CA GLY A 128 -4.42 1.04 -18.65
C GLY A 128 -4.72 0.36 -17.31
N LEU A 129 -4.83 1.14 -16.23
CA LEU A 129 -5.08 0.64 -14.88
C LEU A 129 -6.57 0.36 -14.61
N SER A 130 -7.45 0.64 -15.57
CA SER A 130 -8.90 0.43 -15.44
C SER A 130 -9.32 -1.04 -15.36
N ILE A 131 -8.41 -1.99 -15.61
CA ILE A 131 -8.68 -3.44 -15.47
C ILE A 131 -9.09 -3.80 -14.04
N ASP A 132 -8.50 -3.13 -13.04
CA ASP A 132 -8.80 -3.30 -11.62
C ASP A 132 -8.84 -1.91 -10.97
N THR A 133 -10.01 -1.29 -11.03
CA THR A 133 -10.22 0.07 -10.49
C THR A 133 -10.12 0.11 -8.97
N GLU A 134 -10.35 -1.00 -8.27
CA GLU A 134 -10.20 -1.07 -6.82
C GLU A 134 -8.72 -1.03 -6.43
N LEU A 135 -7.90 -1.84 -7.11
CA LEU A 135 -6.45 -1.82 -6.91
C LEU A 135 -5.87 -0.46 -7.30
N ALA A 136 -6.24 0.09 -8.46
CA ALA A 136 -5.78 1.40 -8.89
C ALA A 136 -6.16 2.49 -7.88
N ALA A 137 -7.40 2.47 -7.37
CA ALA A 137 -7.85 3.43 -6.38
C ALA A 137 -7.04 3.35 -5.08
N GLU A 138 -6.76 2.15 -4.59
CA GLU A 138 -5.94 1.93 -3.39
C GLU A 138 -4.50 2.41 -3.59
N GLU A 139 -3.93 2.20 -4.78
CA GLU A 139 -2.60 2.69 -5.10
C GLU A 139 -2.52 4.22 -5.19
N PHE A 140 -3.54 4.89 -5.76
CA PHE A 140 -3.63 6.36 -5.70
C PHE A 140 -3.89 6.89 -4.28
N TYR A 141 -4.61 6.15 -3.44
CA TYR A 141 -4.78 6.50 -2.02
C TYR A 141 -3.43 6.53 -1.31
N LYS A 142 -2.63 5.46 -1.46
CA LYS A 142 -1.27 5.35 -0.92
C LYS A 142 -0.37 6.48 -1.43
N LEU A 143 -0.41 6.78 -2.72
CA LEU A 143 0.38 7.86 -3.30
C LEU A 143 0.01 9.23 -2.71
N ALA A 144 -1.29 9.51 -2.53
CA ALA A 144 -1.75 10.75 -1.93
C ALA A 144 -1.23 10.90 -0.49
N LEU A 145 -1.26 9.82 0.30
CA LEU A 145 -0.69 9.79 1.65
C LEU A 145 0.83 10.03 1.63
N ASP A 146 1.56 9.39 0.72
CA ASP A 146 3.01 9.59 0.56
C ASP A 146 3.36 11.03 0.12
N CYS A 147 2.44 11.73 -0.57
CA CYS A 147 2.54 13.16 -0.87
C CYS A 147 2.18 14.08 0.31
N GLY A 148 1.88 13.52 1.48
CA GLY A 148 1.53 14.29 2.69
C GLY A 148 0.08 14.79 2.72
N ILE A 149 -0.80 14.28 1.86
CA ILE A 149 -2.20 14.67 1.83
C ILE A 149 -2.93 14.07 3.04
N TYR A 150 -3.73 14.88 3.73
CA TYR A 150 -4.59 14.45 4.83
C TYR A 150 -5.47 13.25 4.41
N GLN A 151 -5.59 12.24 5.27
CA GLN A 151 -6.20 10.95 4.92
C GLN A 151 -7.66 11.06 4.44
N GLY A 152 -8.41 12.06 4.92
CA GLY A 152 -9.77 12.34 4.43
C GLY A 152 -9.78 12.84 3.00
N HIS A 153 -8.86 13.71 2.61
CA HIS A 153 -8.71 14.19 1.24
C HIS A 153 -8.13 13.11 0.33
N ALA A 154 -7.18 12.31 0.81
CA ALA A 154 -6.69 11.15 0.07
C ALA A 154 -7.82 10.16 -0.24
N ALA A 155 -8.76 9.94 0.70
CA ALA A 155 -9.91 9.08 0.47
C ALA A 155 -10.83 9.58 -0.66
N VAL A 156 -10.96 10.90 -0.83
CA VAL A 156 -11.68 11.49 -1.97
C VAL A 156 -11.03 11.13 -3.31
N VAL A 157 -9.69 11.16 -3.38
CA VAL A 157 -8.94 10.74 -4.58
C VAL A 157 -9.23 9.28 -4.91
N ARG A 158 -9.15 8.39 -3.91
CA ARG A 158 -9.50 6.96 -4.05
C ARG A 158 -10.91 6.80 -4.60
N ASP A 159 -11.90 7.41 -3.96
CA ASP A 159 -13.31 7.20 -4.28
C ASP A 159 -13.65 7.66 -5.70
N ARG A 160 -12.97 8.71 -6.19
CA ARG A 160 -13.07 9.15 -7.58
C ARG A 160 -12.56 8.11 -8.56
N VAL A 161 -11.44 7.44 -8.29
CA VAL A 161 -10.91 6.34 -9.13
C VAL A 161 -11.82 5.12 -9.05
N LYS A 162 -12.25 4.74 -7.85
CA LYS A 162 -13.14 3.59 -7.62
C LYS A 162 -14.50 3.73 -8.32
N ALA A 163 -14.98 4.96 -8.50
CA ALA A 163 -16.21 5.25 -9.26
C ALA A 163 -16.04 5.16 -10.80
N MET A 164 -14.89 4.74 -11.30
CA MET A 164 -14.71 4.42 -12.72
C MET A 164 -15.40 3.10 -13.05
N LYS A 165 -16.15 3.09 -14.15
CA LYS A 165 -16.75 1.89 -14.75
C LYS A 165 -15.83 1.33 -15.82
#